data_AF-A0A925SJF5-F1
#
_entry.id   AF-A0A925SJF5-F1
#
_cell.length_a   1.000
_cell.length_b   1.000
_cell.length_c   1.000
_cell.angle_alpha   90.00
_cell.angle_beta   90.00
_cell.angle_gamma   90.00
#
_symmetry.space_group_name_H-M   'P 1'
#
loop_
_entity.id
_entity.type
_entity.pdbx_description
1 polymer ?
#
loop_
_entity_poly.entity_id
_entity_poly.type
_entity_poly.pdbx_seq_one_letter_code
_entity_poly.pdbx_strand_id
1 'polypeptide(L)'
;LFLHRVSLNTHLRNTRQGSAVGPLGVDLHFLLTIWADDAEDEHTLLAWAMKELHFHAFLDRSSLTAEAAWAADEQINLVPADLPPEEMARIWETAHRGYRLSYPFIARTVRIGTDRYPDGAPVVSTRYTFTDDLKEATP
;
A
#
# COMPACT_ATOMS: atom_id res chain seq x y z
N LEU A 1 -16.76 0.73 7.53
CA LEU A 1 -15.44 0.17 7.16
C LEU A 1 -14.57 0.14 8.39
N PHE A 2 -13.95 -1.00 8.69
CA PHE A 2 -13.11 -1.21 9.88
C PHE A 2 -11.75 -1.76 9.47
N LEU A 3 -10.66 -1.09 9.85
CA LEU A 3 -9.29 -1.56 9.60
C LEU A 3 -8.89 -2.53 10.72
N HIS A 4 -8.86 -3.82 10.45
CA HIS A 4 -8.59 -4.83 11.48
C HIS A 4 -7.13 -5.30 11.49
N ARG A 5 -6.40 -5.13 10.37
CA ARG A 5 -5.01 -5.58 10.24
C ARG A 5 -4.24 -4.74 9.23
N VAL A 6 -2.96 -4.57 9.50
CA VAL A 6 -1.98 -3.98 8.57
C VAL A 6 -0.86 -5.00 8.36
N SER A 7 -0.47 -5.25 7.11
CA SER A 7 0.66 -6.12 6.78
C SER A 7 1.66 -5.42 5.89
N LEU A 8 2.93 -5.79 5.98
CA LEU A 8 3.96 -5.25 5.09
C LEU A 8 3.87 -5.89 3.71
N ASN A 9 3.94 -5.06 2.68
CA ASN A 9 4.03 -5.51 1.30
C ASN A 9 5.51 -5.60 0.90
N THR A 10 6.06 -6.81 0.96
CA THR A 10 7.46 -7.08 0.64
C THR A 10 7.79 -6.90 -0.85
N HIS A 11 6.79 -6.97 -1.75
CA HIS A 11 7.04 -6.86 -3.19
C HIS A 11 7.52 -5.45 -3.59
N LEU A 12 7.05 -4.42 -2.88
CA LEU A 12 7.49 -3.04 -3.09
C LEU A 12 8.92 -2.75 -2.58
N ARG A 13 9.51 -3.67 -1.80
CA ARG A 13 10.87 -3.53 -1.28
C ARG A 13 11.94 -3.65 -2.37
N ASN A 14 11.58 -4.22 -3.53
CA ASN A 14 12.52 -4.54 -4.60
C ASN A 14 12.62 -3.44 -5.70
N THR A 15 11.76 -2.42 -5.69
CA THR A 15 11.71 -1.35 -6.70
C THR A 15 12.74 -0.23 -6.45
N ARG A 16 13.92 -0.56 -5.89
CA ARG A 16 14.88 0.46 -5.43
C ARG A 16 15.54 1.19 -6.60
N GLN A 17 15.41 2.52 -6.63
CA GLN A 17 16.38 3.44 -7.23
C GLN A 17 16.84 4.44 -6.15
N GLY A 18 18.15 4.52 -5.88
CA GLY A 18 18.75 5.59 -5.08
C GLY A 18 18.99 5.30 -3.59
N SER A 19 17.95 5.35 -2.75
CA SER A 19 18.11 5.36 -1.27
C SER A 19 18.37 3.98 -0.64
N ALA A 20 19.17 3.96 0.44
CA ALA A 20 19.38 2.78 1.28
C ALA A 20 18.09 2.28 1.97
N VAL A 21 17.12 3.19 2.20
CA VAL A 21 15.79 2.90 2.75
C VAL A 21 14.74 3.40 1.75
N GLY A 22 14.10 2.48 1.04
CA GLY A 22 12.96 2.78 0.16
C GLY A 22 11.64 2.97 0.92
N PRO A 23 10.56 3.42 0.25
CA PRO A 23 9.26 3.61 0.89
C PRO A 23 8.72 2.30 1.47
N LEU A 24 8.02 2.40 2.59
CA LEU A 24 7.42 1.24 3.25
C LEU A 24 6.09 0.92 2.58
N GLY A 25 6.07 -0.15 1.79
CA GLY A 25 4.84 -0.70 1.23
C GLY A 25 4.02 -1.42 2.30
N VAL A 26 2.75 -1.04 2.44
CA VAL A 26 1.80 -1.69 3.35
C VAL A 26 0.53 -2.11 2.61
N ASP A 27 -0.03 -3.21 3.08
CA ASP A 27 -1.35 -3.72 2.68
C ASP A 27 -2.29 -3.53 3.88
N LEU A 28 -3.40 -2.83 3.65
CA LEU A 28 -4.41 -2.52 4.67
C LEU A 28 -5.59 -3.47 4.52
N HIS A 29 -5.93 -4.20 5.59
CA HIS A 29 -7.03 -5.16 5.59
C HIS A 29 -8.28 -4.55 6.23
N PHE A 30 -9.26 -4.24 5.39
CA PHE A 30 -10.53 -3.65 5.76
C PHE A 30 -11.63 -4.70 5.86
N LEU A 31 -12.54 -4.46 6.79
CA LEU A 31 -13.81 -5.18 6.91
C LEU A 31 -14.94 -4.20 6.59
N LEU A 32 -15.68 -4.48 5.52
CA LEU A 32 -16.93 -3.80 5.21
C LEU A 32 -18.04 -4.49 5.99
N THR A 33 -18.75 -3.75 6.83
CA THR A 33 -19.87 -4.27 7.63
C THR A 33 -21.09 -3.40 7.40
N ILE A 34 -22.23 -4.05 7.15
CA ILE A 34 -23.52 -3.41 6.93
C ILE A 34 -24.35 -3.47 8.22
N TRP A 35 -25.11 -2.41 8.46
CA TRP A 35 -26.00 -2.25 9.60
C TRP A 35 -27.39 -1.96 9.07
N ALA A 36 -28.29 -2.93 9.17
CA ALA A 36 -29.70 -2.76 8.86
C ALA A 36 -30.57 -3.56 9.84
N ASP A 37 -31.87 -3.32 9.81
CA ASP A 37 -32.85 -3.95 10.69
C ASP A 37 -33.36 -5.30 10.14
N ASP A 38 -33.22 -5.53 8.82
CA ASP A 38 -33.65 -6.76 8.13
C ASP A 38 -32.53 -7.35 7.23
N ALA A 39 -32.57 -8.67 7.04
CA ALA A 39 -31.61 -9.41 6.25
C ALA A 39 -31.68 -9.07 4.75
N GLU A 40 -32.87 -8.77 4.23
CA GLU A 40 -33.02 -8.33 2.83
C GLU A 40 -32.30 -7.00 2.58
N ASP A 41 -32.46 -6.05 3.50
CA ASP A 41 -31.77 -4.76 3.45
C ASP A 41 -30.26 -4.93 3.63
N GLU A 42 -29.81 -5.78 4.57
CA GLU A 42 -28.39 -6.06 4.76
C GLU A 42 -27.74 -6.59 3.46
N HIS A 43 -28.39 -7.56 2.78
CA HIS A 43 -27.90 -8.10 1.52
C HIS A 43 -27.94 -7.08 0.37
N THR A 44 -29.00 -6.28 0.29
CA THR A 44 -29.16 -5.27 -0.76
C THR A 44 -28.10 -4.17 -0.63
N LEU A 45 -27.88 -3.67 0.59
CA LEU A 45 -26.83 -2.70 0.89
C LEU A 45 -25.43 -3.27 0.65
N LEU A 46 -25.19 -4.53 1.03
CA LEU A 46 -23.91 -5.19 0.76
C LEU A 46 -23.66 -5.29 -0.75
N ALA A 47 -24.66 -5.76 -1.52
CA ALA A 47 -24.54 -5.90 -2.96
C ALA A 47 -24.24 -4.56 -3.64
N TRP A 48 -24.93 -3.49 -3.23
CA TRP A 48 -24.68 -2.14 -3.73
C TRP A 48 -23.28 -1.65 -3.37
N ALA A 49 -22.86 -1.81 -2.12
CA ALA A 49 -21.53 -1.40 -1.67
C ALA A 49 -20.42 -2.18 -2.40
N MET A 50 -20.56 -3.50 -2.55
CA MET A 50 -19.59 -4.32 -3.30
C MET A 50 -19.51 -3.91 -4.76
N LYS A 51 -20.65 -3.61 -5.40
CA LYS A 51 -20.71 -3.12 -6.78
C LYS A 51 -19.96 -1.79 -6.90
N GLU A 52 -20.22 -0.84 -6.01
CA GLU A 52 -19.58 0.47 -6.02
C GLU A 52 -18.06 0.36 -5.80
N LEU A 53 -17.64 -0.44 -4.82
CA LEU A 53 -16.21 -0.71 -4.57
C LEU A 53 -15.55 -1.39 -5.77
N HIS A 54 -16.27 -2.23 -6.50
CA HIS A 54 -15.75 -2.86 -7.71
C HIS A 54 -15.57 -1.86 -8.85
N PHE A 55 -16.50 -0.92 -9.03
CA PHE A 55 -16.37 0.15 -10.03
C PHE A 55 -15.21 1.11 -9.71
N HIS A 56 -15.00 1.39 -8.42
CA HIS A 56 -13.96 2.30 -7.93
C HIS A 56 -12.79 1.56 -7.26
N ALA A 57 -12.41 0.39 -7.79
CA ALA A 57 -11.37 -0.45 -7.21
C ALA A 57 -9.97 0.18 -7.28
N PHE A 58 -9.73 1.09 -8.21
CA PHE A 58 -8.47 1.80 -8.36
C PHE A 58 -8.60 3.22 -7.83
N LEU A 59 -7.88 3.50 -6.74
CA LEU A 59 -7.83 4.82 -6.13
C LEU A 59 -6.51 5.48 -6.51
N ASP A 60 -6.63 6.57 -7.27
CA ASP A 60 -5.52 7.42 -7.66
C ASP A 60 -5.43 8.64 -6.75
N ARG A 61 -4.41 9.49 -6.97
CA ARG A 61 -4.25 10.75 -6.25
C ARG A 61 -5.50 11.65 -6.29
N SER A 62 -6.32 11.59 -7.34
CA SER A 62 -7.53 12.42 -7.44
C SER A 62 -8.65 11.95 -6.50
N SER A 63 -8.64 10.66 -6.16
CA SER A 63 -9.61 10.02 -5.27
C SER A 63 -9.19 10.04 -3.79
N LEU A 64 -7.92 10.32 -3.52
CA LEU A 64 -7.33 10.29 -2.18
C LEU A 64 -7.15 11.71 -1.60
N THR A 65 -7.18 11.82 -0.28
CA THR A 65 -7.00 13.11 0.40
C THR A 65 -5.62 13.71 0.14
N ALA A 66 -5.56 15.00 -0.20
CA ALA A 66 -4.32 15.71 -0.52
C ALA A 66 -3.30 15.79 0.64
N GLU A 67 -3.74 15.58 1.88
CA GLU A 67 -2.93 15.69 3.10
C GLU A 67 -1.76 14.70 3.15
N ALA A 68 -1.90 13.53 2.54
CA ALA A 68 -0.88 12.47 2.58
C ALA A 68 0.19 12.60 1.46
N ALA A 69 0.18 13.69 0.69
CA ALA A 69 1.19 14.00 -0.32
C ALA A 69 1.53 12.84 -1.29
N TRP A 70 0.49 12.14 -1.76
CA TRP A 70 0.60 10.99 -2.65
C TRP A 70 1.43 11.29 -3.90
N ALA A 71 2.28 10.33 -4.30
CA ALA A 71 3.06 10.46 -5.52
C ALA A 71 2.16 10.41 -6.77
N ALA A 72 2.61 10.99 -7.88
CA ALA A 72 1.82 11.01 -9.12
C ALA A 72 1.65 9.61 -9.75
N ASP A 73 2.56 8.69 -9.46
CA ASP A 73 2.54 7.29 -9.86
C ASP A 73 1.88 6.37 -8.82
N GLU A 74 1.38 6.93 -7.70
CA GLU A 74 0.79 6.12 -6.65
C GLU A 74 -0.67 5.79 -6.95
N GLN A 75 -0.95 4.48 -6.98
CA GLN A 75 -2.27 3.93 -7.21
C GLN A 75 -2.52 2.80 -6.21
N ILE A 76 -3.57 2.96 -5.42
CA ILE A 76 -4.03 1.96 -4.45
C ILE A 76 -5.06 1.08 -5.14
N ASN A 77 -4.94 -0.23 -4.96
CA ASN A 77 -5.89 -1.20 -5.50
C ASN A 77 -6.68 -1.87 -4.37
N LEU A 78 -8.00 -1.75 -4.41
CA LEU A 78 -8.93 -2.44 -3.53
C LEU A 78 -9.31 -3.79 -4.13
N VAL A 79 -8.94 -4.85 -3.44
CA VAL A 79 -9.21 -6.23 -3.88
C VAL A 79 -10.01 -6.96 -2.81
N PRO A 80 -11.04 -7.75 -3.19
CA PRO A 80 -11.66 -8.70 -2.28
C PRO A 80 -10.64 -9.58 -1.57
N ALA A 81 -10.79 -9.74 -0.26
CA ALA A 81 -9.96 -10.67 0.51
C ALA A 81 -10.69 -11.99 0.72
N ASP A 82 -9.93 -13.03 1.05
CA ASP A 82 -10.49 -14.21 1.68
C ASP A 82 -10.19 -14.12 3.19
N LEU A 83 -11.22 -14.32 4.02
CA LEU A 83 -11.10 -14.33 5.47
C LEU A 83 -11.81 -15.59 5.98
N PRO A 84 -11.10 -16.51 6.65
CA PRO A 84 -11.71 -17.75 7.10
C PRO A 84 -12.83 -17.44 8.11
N PRO A 85 -13.94 -18.21 8.09
CA PRO A 85 -15.09 -17.97 8.96
C PRO A 85 -14.73 -17.93 10.46
N GLU A 86 -13.74 -18.71 10.88
CA GLU A 86 -13.25 -18.71 12.26
C GLU A 86 -12.59 -17.40 12.67
N GLU A 87 -11.83 -16.77 11.76
CA GLU A 87 -11.19 -15.47 12.02
C GLU A 87 -12.23 -14.36 12.04
N MET A 88 -13.22 -14.42 11.14
CA MET A 88 -14.39 -13.54 11.17
C MET A 88 -15.14 -13.64 12.51
N ALA A 89 -15.42 -14.87 12.98
CA ALA A 89 -16.08 -15.11 14.26
C ALA A 89 -15.26 -14.54 15.43
N ARG A 90 -13.94 -14.74 15.44
CA ARG A 90 -13.03 -14.18 16.47
C ARG A 90 -13.03 -12.64 16.48
N ILE A 91 -13.06 -12.00 15.31
CA ILE A 91 -13.15 -10.54 15.22
C ILE A 91 -14.44 -10.03 15.87
N TRP A 92 -15.58 -10.66 15.57
CA TRP A 92 -16.87 -10.27 16.13
C TRP A 92 -17.04 -10.58 17.60
N GLU A 93 -16.51 -11.71 18.06
CA GLU A 93 -16.44 -12.07 19.48
C GLU A 93 -15.66 -11.02 20.27
N THR A 94 -14.47 -10.63 19.77
CA THR A 94 -13.64 -9.61 20.39
C THR A 94 -14.32 -8.23 20.39
N ALA A 95 -15.12 -7.93 19.35
CA ALA A 95 -15.87 -6.69 19.28
C ALA A 95 -17.02 -6.61 20.31
N HIS A 96 -17.36 -7.70 21.00
CA HIS A 96 -18.50 -7.81 21.93
C HIS A 96 -19.82 -7.37 21.30
N ARG A 97 -19.98 -7.57 19.99
CA ARG A 97 -21.22 -7.29 19.24
C ARG A 97 -21.71 -8.59 18.59
N GLY A 98 -23.02 -8.68 18.37
CA GLY A 98 -23.58 -9.78 17.59
C GLY A 98 -22.93 -9.86 16.21
N TYR A 99 -22.79 -11.08 15.67
CA TYR A 99 -22.26 -11.30 14.33
C TYR A 99 -23.07 -10.52 13.30
N ARG A 100 -22.38 -9.81 12.39
CA ARG A 100 -22.99 -9.01 11.33
C ARG A 100 -22.43 -9.36 9.97
N LEU A 101 -23.28 -9.23 8.96
CA LEU A 101 -22.90 -9.42 7.56
C LEU A 101 -21.71 -8.52 7.22
N SER A 102 -20.59 -9.16 6.89
CA SER A 102 -19.32 -8.49 6.66
C SER A 102 -18.56 -9.11 5.50
N TYR A 103 -17.84 -8.28 4.75
CA TYR A 103 -17.03 -8.70 3.62
C TYR A 103 -15.62 -8.08 3.70
N PRO A 104 -14.55 -8.88 3.59
CA PRO A 104 -13.18 -8.38 3.76
C PRO A 104 -12.59 -7.84 2.44
N PHE A 105 -11.78 -6.80 2.53
CA PHE A 105 -11.09 -6.16 1.43
C PHE A 105 -9.64 -5.84 1.80
N ILE A 106 -8.74 -5.86 0.82
CA ILE A 106 -7.35 -5.46 0.98
C ILE A 106 -7.09 -4.26 0.07
N ALA A 107 -6.67 -3.14 0.65
CA ALA A 107 -6.08 -2.04 -0.09
C ALA A 107 -4.57 -2.28 -0.20
N ARG A 108 -4.12 -2.57 -1.41
CA ARG A 108 -2.71 -2.89 -1.71
C ARG A 108 -1.96 -1.67 -2.20
N THR A 109 -0.64 -1.73 -2.05
CA THR A 109 0.30 -0.76 -2.64
C THR A 109 0.31 0.61 -1.96
N VAL A 110 -0.12 0.69 -0.70
CA VAL A 110 -0.03 1.93 0.07
C VAL A 110 1.44 2.18 0.41
N ARG A 111 2.01 3.33 -0.02
CA ARG A 111 3.42 3.64 0.21
C ARG A 111 3.52 4.69 1.31
N ILE A 112 4.15 4.33 2.41
CA ILE A 112 4.52 5.29 3.45
C ILE A 112 5.90 5.82 3.11
N GLY A 113 5.95 7.12 2.80
CA GLY A 113 7.20 7.84 2.53
C GLY A 113 8.12 7.82 3.74
N THR A 114 9.43 7.75 3.51
CA THR A 114 10.43 8.06 4.53
C THR A 114 10.63 9.57 4.58
N ASP A 115 10.94 10.12 5.77
CA ASP A 115 11.34 11.52 5.87
C ASP A 115 12.47 11.77 4.86
N ARG A 116 12.28 12.77 3.99
CA ARG A 116 13.30 13.17 3.02
C ARG A 116 14.53 13.63 3.80
N TYR A 117 15.50 12.75 3.97
CA TYR A 117 16.84 13.20 4.32
C TYR A 117 17.33 14.05 3.13
N PRO A 118 17.88 15.26 3.36
CA PRO A 118 18.38 16.08 2.25
C PRO A 118 19.34 15.23 1.42
N ASP A 119 19.09 15.17 0.11
CA ASP A 119 19.90 14.42 -0.84
C ASP A 119 21.38 14.81 -0.63
N GLY A 120 22.14 13.91 -0.01
CA GLY A 120 23.59 14.00 -0.04
C GLY A 120 24.01 13.88 -1.49
N ALA A 121 24.79 14.84 -1.98
CA ALA A 121 25.25 14.87 -3.36
C ALA A 121 25.78 13.49 -3.81
N PRO A 122 25.51 13.05 -5.06
CA PRO A 122 25.95 11.75 -5.54
C PRO A 122 27.47 11.64 -5.41
N VAL A 123 27.93 10.69 -4.59
CA VAL A 123 29.36 10.38 -4.47
C VAL A 123 29.77 9.61 -5.71
N VAL A 124 30.20 10.35 -6.74
CA VAL A 124 30.85 9.77 -7.91
C VAL A 124 32.31 9.51 -7.54
N SER A 125 32.69 8.24 -7.44
CA SER A 125 34.10 7.86 -7.38
C SER A 125 34.69 8.01 -8.78
N THR A 126 35.36 9.14 -9.04
CA THR A 126 36.15 9.31 -10.26
C THR A 126 37.41 8.45 -10.13
N ARG A 127 37.47 7.34 -10.88
CA ARG A 127 38.72 6.61 -11.09
C ARG A 127 39.65 7.49 -11.94
N TYR A 128 40.67 8.07 -11.32
CA TYR A 128 41.77 8.68 -12.06
C TYR A 128 42.63 7.55 -12.65
N THR A 129 42.52 7.30 -13.95
CA THR A 129 43.52 6.51 -14.68
C THR A 129 44.71 7.43 -14.94
N PHE A 130 45.82 7.20 -14.23
CA PHE A 130 47.09 7.86 -14.48
C PHE A 130 47.77 7.15 -15.65
N THR A 131 47.79 7.78 -16.83
CA THR A 131 48.62 7.34 -17.95
C THR A 131 49.93 8.10 -17.85
N ASP A 132 51.01 7.41 -17.48
CA ASP A 132 52.36 7.95 -17.46
C ASP A 132 52.88 7.99 -18.90
N ASP A 133 52.66 9.11 -19.60
CA ASP A 133 53.32 9.36 -20.88
C ASP A 133 54.79 9.73 -20.64
N LEU A 134 55.62 8.72 -20.39
CA LEU A 134 57.06 8.85 -20.48
C LEU A 134 57.44 9.08 -21.95
N LYS A 135 57.64 10.34 -22.33
CA LYS A 135 58.38 10.69 -23.55
C LYS A 135 59.84 10.24 -23.37
N GLU A 136 60.15 9.06 -23.89
CA GLU A 136 61.51 8.62 -24.13
C GLU A 136 62.15 9.60 -25.12
N ALA A 137 63.07 10.43 -24.63
CA ALA A 137 63.93 11.25 -25.47
C ALA A 137 65.06 10.35 -25.99
N THR A 138 64.93 9.92 -27.24
CA THR A 138 66.00 9.20 -27.95
C THR A 138 67.16 10.17 -28.25
N PRO A 139 68.42 9.78 -27.99
CA PRO A 139 69.62 10.62 -28.15
C PRO A 139 69.97 10.96 -29.60
#